data_AF-A0A4P6JR86-F1
#
_entry.id   AF-A0A4P6JR86-F1
#
_cell.length_a   1.000
_cell.length_b   1.000
_cell.length_c   1.000
_cell.angle_alpha   90.00
_cell.angle_beta   90.00
_cell.angle_gamma   90.00
#
_symmetry.space_group_name_H-M   'P 1'
#
loop_
_entity.id
_entity.type
_entity.pdbx_description
1 polymer ?
#
loop_
_entity_poly.entity_id
_entity_poly.type
_entity_poly.pdbx_seq_one_letter_code
_entity_poly.pdbx_strand_id
1 'polypeptide(L)'
;MSTATPQENEKPCRQCKQIKPLLAFSRLKGKADGYKEICDECQGFNQQERHRRVAAQRAMWLQGQEREDRRQMEWARRVALRQAQETRWQELENWYLQQPDRRCRACQQLLPASAFDSTSSANGFVLYTRCKACHALLLERRQVACCMCQKKTLRVDFISQLKGYALCGMGTSLSLCCKRCEASFLALPEPEQRVLIRSCCERTFPIGQVIYAEVDPETHEIRYVGRTSKPKRRHAQHLLEAASVTNGADSKVCHTRSSWIQTLAERGLKPCMRIIRSVEVSPYVAEWEQRYIWYGIQQGWNLLNCEAANEALVARIKNAHLDFLNAPFETLVQQNFFPAYGFAYFLRTWYESEYVS
;
A
#
# COMPACT_ATOMS: atom_id res chain seq x y z
N MET A 1 61.52 -67.30 11.63
CA MET A 1 60.24 -66.65 11.99
C MET A 1 59.83 -67.18 13.35
N SER A 2 60.18 -66.47 14.42
CA SER A 2 59.84 -66.88 15.79
C SER A 2 58.34 -66.67 16.00
N THR A 3 57.59 -67.76 16.03
CA THR A 3 56.21 -67.77 16.50
C THR A 3 56.24 -67.55 18.01
N ALA A 4 56.07 -66.30 18.43
CA ALA A 4 55.89 -65.96 19.83
C ALA A 4 54.72 -66.79 20.38
N THR A 5 55.01 -67.63 21.37
CA THR A 5 54.01 -68.43 22.07
C THR A 5 52.98 -67.46 22.67
N PRO A 6 51.67 -67.62 22.39
CA PRO A 6 50.65 -66.74 22.94
C PRO A 6 50.78 -66.70 24.45
N GLN A 7 51.01 -65.53 25.03
CA GLN A 7 50.91 -65.38 26.48
C GLN A 7 49.47 -65.74 26.88
N GLU A 8 49.30 -66.59 27.89
CA GLU A 8 48.02 -67.18 28.32
C GLU A 8 46.90 -66.16 28.65
N ASN A 9 47.22 -64.85 28.62
CA ASN A 9 46.33 -63.76 28.99
C ASN A 9 46.04 -62.76 27.86
N GLU A 10 46.25 -63.12 26.59
CA GLU A 10 45.99 -62.25 25.44
C GLU A 10 44.93 -62.82 24.47
N LYS A 11 44.17 -61.93 23.83
CA LYS A 11 43.13 -62.30 22.85
C LYS A 11 43.07 -61.28 21.71
N PRO A 12 42.94 -61.70 20.43
CA PRO A 12 42.74 -60.79 19.32
C PRO A 12 41.31 -60.22 19.30
N CYS A 13 41.17 -58.91 19.22
CA CYS A 13 39.87 -58.27 19.04
C CYS A 13 39.36 -58.43 17.60
N ARG A 14 38.15 -58.97 17.43
CA ARG A 14 37.56 -59.26 16.11
C ARG A 14 37.39 -58.01 15.22
N GLN A 15 37.25 -56.82 15.80
CA GLN A 15 37.02 -55.57 15.08
C GLN A 15 38.31 -54.86 14.68
N CYS A 16 39.11 -54.37 15.64
CA CYS A 16 40.37 -53.68 15.34
C CYS A 16 41.54 -54.61 14.97
N LYS A 17 41.37 -55.93 15.11
CA LYS A 17 42.39 -56.96 14.82
C LYS A 17 43.66 -56.92 15.67
N GLN A 18 43.72 -56.05 16.68
CA GLN A 18 44.84 -55.99 17.63
C GLN A 18 44.74 -57.11 18.69
N ILE A 19 45.87 -57.69 19.07
CA ILE A 19 46.00 -58.58 20.23
C ILE A 19 46.02 -57.70 21.48
N LYS A 20 45.09 -57.93 22.42
CA LYS A 20 44.95 -57.15 23.65
C LYS A 20 44.89 -58.09 24.87
N PRO A 21 45.26 -57.62 26.07
CA PRO A 21 45.11 -58.42 27.29
C PRO A 21 43.64 -58.74 27.56
N LEU A 22 43.36 -59.90 28.17
CA LEU A 22 41.98 -60.36 28.47
C LEU A 22 41.17 -59.35 29.31
N LEU A 23 41.83 -58.54 30.14
CA LEU A 23 41.19 -57.48 30.93
C LEU A 23 40.56 -56.37 30.07
N ALA A 24 40.98 -56.21 28.81
CA ALA A 24 40.38 -55.27 27.87
C ALA A 24 39.08 -55.81 27.22
N PHE A 25 38.59 -56.97 27.67
CA PHE A 25 37.36 -57.59 27.19
C PHE A 25 36.40 -57.83 28.36
N SER A 26 35.16 -57.36 28.22
CA SER A 26 34.07 -57.71 29.14
C SER A 26 33.84 -59.23 29.21
N ARG A 27 33.62 -59.75 30.42
CA ARG A 27 33.25 -61.16 30.64
C ARG A 27 31.86 -61.47 30.10
N LEU A 28 31.69 -62.65 29.51
CA LEU A 28 30.40 -63.14 28.99
C LEU A 28 30.13 -64.54 29.55
N LYS A 29 29.08 -64.67 30.37
CA LYS A 29 28.65 -65.97 30.91
C LYS A 29 28.24 -66.90 29.76
N GLY A 30 28.76 -68.13 29.76
CA GLY A 30 28.37 -69.17 28.80
C GLY A 30 29.25 -69.32 27.56
N LYS A 31 30.32 -68.52 27.40
CA LYS A 31 31.36 -68.79 26.38
C LYS A 31 32.50 -69.62 26.96
N ALA A 32 33.09 -70.50 26.14
CA ALA A 32 34.19 -71.37 26.53
C ALA A 32 35.42 -70.60 27.03
N ASP A 33 35.70 -69.43 26.46
CA ASP A 33 36.79 -68.54 26.88
C ASP A 33 36.36 -67.52 27.95
N GLY A 34 35.07 -67.40 28.27
CA GLY A 34 34.53 -66.47 29.26
C GLY A 34 34.54 -64.99 28.89
N TYR A 35 34.97 -64.59 27.69
CA TYR A 35 35.14 -63.17 27.30
C TYR A 35 34.49 -62.84 25.94
N LYS A 36 34.06 -61.58 25.74
CA LYS A 36 33.54 -61.13 24.43
C LYS A 36 34.59 -61.21 23.31
N GLU A 37 34.13 -61.17 22.05
CA GLU A 37 35.00 -61.19 20.86
C GLU A 37 35.59 -59.82 20.49
N ILE A 38 35.07 -58.74 21.08
CA ILE A 38 35.43 -57.35 20.77
C ILE A 38 35.91 -56.70 22.06
N CYS A 39 37.03 -55.97 22.00
CA CYS A 39 37.56 -55.25 23.17
C CYS A 39 36.62 -54.10 23.58
N ASP A 40 36.70 -53.70 24.85
CA ASP A 40 35.79 -52.73 25.45
C ASP A 40 35.82 -51.36 24.76
N GLU A 41 37.00 -50.92 24.26
CA GLU A 41 37.12 -49.70 23.43
C GLU A 41 36.30 -49.78 22.14
N CYS A 42 36.45 -50.87 21.38
CA CYS A 42 35.68 -51.08 20.14
C CYS A 42 34.18 -51.22 20.45
N GLN A 43 33.83 -51.83 21.58
CA GLN A 43 32.44 -51.89 22.05
C GLN A 43 31.89 -50.49 22.36
N GLY A 44 32.67 -49.64 23.05
CA GLY A 44 32.32 -48.25 23.34
C GLY A 44 32.13 -47.42 22.07
N PHE A 45 33.02 -47.56 21.08
CA PHE A 45 32.87 -46.92 19.78
C PHE A 45 31.59 -47.37 19.05
N ASN A 46 31.33 -48.68 18.98
CA ASN A 46 30.10 -49.19 18.36
C ASN A 46 28.83 -48.70 19.07
N GLN A 47 28.87 -48.60 20.40
CA GLN A 47 27.75 -48.06 21.17
C GLN A 47 27.51 -46.58 20.85
N GLN A 48 28.57 -45.76 20.83
CA GLN A 48 28.47 -44.35 20.45
C GLN A 48 27.97 -44.18 19.01
N GLU A 49 28.48 -44.97 18.06
CA GLU A 49 28.04 -44.93 16.67
C GLU A 49 26.57 -45.35 16.52
N ARG A 50 26.15 -46.42 17.23
CA ARG A 50 24.73 -46.81 17.31
C ARG A 50 23.88 -45.67 17.87
N HIS A 51 24.33 -45.02 18.94
CA HIS A 51 23.61 -43.88 19.53
C HIS A 51 23.52 -42.71 18.56
N ARG A 52 24.60 -42.38 17.83
CA ARG A 52 24.60 -41.35 16.78
C ARG A 52 23.61 -41.67 15.66
N ARG A 53 23.58 -42.90 15.17
CA ARG A 53 22.62 -43.33 14.13
C ARG A 53 21.18 -43.22 14.60
N VAL A 54 20.89 -43.68 15.82
CA VAL A 54 19.55 -43.58 16.41
C VAL A 54 19.15 -42.10 16.61
N ALA A 55 20.07 -41.26 17.10
CA ALA A 55 19.82 -39.83 17.26
C ALA A 55 19.56 -39.12 15.92
N ALA A 56 20.36 -39.43 14.89
CA ALA A 56 20.17 -38.89 13.54
C ALA A 56 18.83 -39.33 12.93
N GLN A 57 18.47 -40.61 13.06
CA GLN A 57 17.16 -41.12 12.61
C GLN A 57 16.00 -40.43 13.33
N ARG A 58 16.10 -40.23 14.65
CA ARG A 58 15.10 -39.50 15.44
C ARG A 58 14.97 -38.04 15.00
N ALA A 59 16.10 -37.36 14.74
CA ALA A 59 16.09 -35.98 14.27
C ALA A 59 15.43 -35.86 12.89
N MET A 60 15.73 -36.76 11.95
CA MET A 60 15.08 -36.80 10.64
C MET A 60 13.57 -37.06 10.75
N TRP A 61 13.17 -37.96 11.65
CA TRP A 61 11.75 -38.25 11.91
C TRP A 61 11.02 -37.03 12.48
N LEU A 62 11.59 -36.35 13.48
CA LEU A 62 11.02 -35.11 14.06
C LEU A 62 10.89 -34.00 13.00
N GLN A 63 11.91 -33.80 12.16
CA GLN A 63 11.84 -32.85 11.04
C GLN A 63 10.75 -33.24 10.02
N GLY A 64 10.54 -34.54 9.80
CA GLY A 64 9.43 -35.05 9.00
C GLY A 64 8.08 -34.67 9.58
N GLN A 65 7.90 -34.90 10.87
CA GLN A 65 6.70 -34.54 11.62
C GLN A 65 6.44 -33.02 11.57
N GLU A 66 7.46 -32.19 11.86
CA GLU A 66 7.33 -30.72 11.79
C GLU A 66 6.98 -30.21 10.38
N ARG A 67 7.44 -30.87 9.31
CA ARG A 67 7.05 -30.51 7.94
C ARG A 67 5.60 -30.88 7.67
N GLU A 68 5.15 -32.04 8.16
CA GLU A 68 3.77 -32.49 8.00
C GLU A 68 2.80 -31.61 8.82
N ASP A 69 3.14 -31.29 10.07
CA ASP A 69 2.38 -30.37 10.91
C ASP A 69 2.25 -28.99 10.25
N ARG A 70 3.34 -28.46 9.66
CA ARG A 70 3.28 -27.20 8.89
C ARG A 70 2.36 -27.30 7.68
N ARG A 71 2.38 -28.40 6.93
CA ARG A 71 1.47 -28.63 5.79
C ARG A 71 0.03 -28.71 6.25
N GLN A 72 -0.24 -29.42 7.35
CA GLN A 72 -1.57 -29.53 7.94
C GLN A 72 -2.09 -28.17 8.43
N MET A 73 -1.25 -27.37 9.11
CA MET A 73 -1.60 -26.01 9.52
C MET A 73 -1.87 -25.09 8.32
N GLU A 74 -1.04 -25.15 7.27
CA GLU A 74 -1.25 -24.36 6.07
C GLU A 74 -2.54 -24.78 5.33
N TRP A 75 -2.80 -26.08 5.23
CA TRP A 75 -4.02 -26.62 4.65
C TRP A 75 -5.25 -26.19 5.47
N ALA A 76 -5.22 -26.34 6.79
CA ALA A 76 -6.29 -25.91 7.68
C ALA A 76 -6.55 -24.40 7.55
N ARG A 77 -5.51 -23.58 7.45
CA ARG A 77 -5.61 -22.14 7.19
C ARG A 77 -6.29 -21.84 5.85
N ARG A 78 -5.96 -22.58 4.78
CA ARG A 78 -6.59 -22.43 3.45
C ARG A 78 -8.07 -22.82 3.47
N VAL A 79 -8.41 -23.92 4.17
CA VAL A 79 -9.80 -24.36 4.37
C VAL A 79 -10.59 -23.31 5.15
N ALA A 80 -10.06 -22.84 6.28
CA ALA A 80 -10.71 -21.82 7.10
C ALA A 80 -10.93 -20.51 6.33
N LEU A 81 -9.96 -20.08 5.51
CA LEU A 81 -10.12 -18.90 4.67
C LEU A 81 -11.23 -19.06 3.62
N ARG A 82 -11.34 -20.25 3.00
CA ARG A 82 -12.41 -20.56 2.05
C ARG A 82 -13.78 -20.56 2.71
N GLN A 83 -13.91 -21.22 3.86
CA GLN A 83 -15.15 -21.23 4.64
C GLN A 83 -15.57 -19.81 5.02
N ALA A 84 -14.64 -18.98 5.51
CA ALA A 84 -14.92 -17.59 5.84
C ALA A 84 -15.37 -16.77 4.60
N GLN A 85 -14.80 -17.02 3.43
CA GLN A 85 -15.24 -16.39 2.17
C GLN A 85 -16.64 -16.83 1.76
N GLU A 86 -16.95 -18.14 1.86
CA GLU A 86 -18.28 -18.69 1.57
C GLU A 86 -19.35 -18.13 2.51
N THR A 87 -19.08 -18.12 3.82
CA THR A 87 -19.99 -17.51 4.82
C THR A 87 -20.23 -16.04 4.50
N ARG A 88 -19.17 -15.26 4.22
CA ARG A 88 -19.31 -13.85 3.87
C ARG A 88 -20.10 -13.65 2.58
N TRP A 89 -19.97 -14.55 1.60
CA TRP A 89 -20.73 -14.49 0.35
C TRP A 89 -22.22 -14.79 0.59
N GLN A 90 -22.53 -15.79 1.42
CA GLN A 90 -23.91 -16.09 1.84
C GLN A 90 -24.54 -14.93 2.62
N GLU A 91 -23.81 -14.33 3.56
CA GLU A 91 -24.24 -13.14 4.30
C GLU A 91 -24.56 -11.98 3.34
N LEU A 92 -23.69 -11.76 2.34
CA LEU A 92 -23.89 -10.73 1.34
C LEU A 92 -25.12 -11.01 0.46
N GLU A 93 -25.31 -12.25 0.02
CA GLU A 93 -26.48 -12.66 -0.77
C GLU A 93 -27.78 -12.49 0.01
N ASN A 94 -27.82 -12.96 1.26
CA ASN A 94 -28.94 -12.77 2.18
C ASN A 94 -29.23 -11.28 2.41
N TRP A 95 -28.18 -10.46 2.54
CA TRP A 95 -28.32 -9.02 2.70
C TRP A 95 -28.93 -8.37 1.45
N TYR A 96 -28.51 -8.76 0.24
CA TYR A 96 -29.09 -8.27 -1.02
C TYR A 96 -30.59 -8.57 -1.13
N LEU A 97 -31.03 -9.75 -0.69
CA LEU A 97 -32.46 -10.14 -0.71
C LEU A 97 -33.33 -9.28 0.22
N GLN A 98 -32.75 -8.70 1.26
CA GLN A 98 -33.45 -7.82 2.21
C GLN A 98 -33.46 -6.35 1.76
N GLN A 99 -32.66 -5.98 0.76
CA GLN A 99 -32.58 -4.61 0.29
C GLN A 99 -33.72 -4.29 -0.70
N PRO A 100 -34.34 -3.11 -0.61
CA PRO A 100 -35.31 -2.68 -1.60
C PRO A 100 -34.64 -2.40 -2.95
N ASP A 101 -35.45 -2.42 -4.01
CA ASP A 101 -35.03 -1.95 -5.33
C ASP A 101 -34.50 -0.52 -5.26
N ARG A 102 -33.49 -0.22 -6.10
CA ARG A 102 -32.84 1.09 -6.12
C ARG A 102 -32.84 1.69 -7.51
N ARG A 103 -33.02 3.01 -7.55
CA ARG A 103 -32.89 3.80 -8.77
C ARG A 103 -31.42 4.09 -9.04
N CYS A 104 -30.90 3.65 -10.19
CA CYS A 104 -29.53 3.94 -10.60
C CYS A 104 -29.34 5.43 -10.92
N ARG A 105 -28.38 6.12 -10.29
CA ARG A 105 -28.14 7.56 -10.53
C ARG A 105 -27.71 7.89 -11.97
N ALA A 106 -27.20 6.92 -12.72
CA ALA A 106 -26.72 7.12 -14.09
C ALA A 106 -27.81 6.88 -15.14
N CYS A 107 -28.47 5.72 -15.14
CA CYS A 107 -29.51 5.38 -16.12
C CYS A 107 -30.95 5.65 -15.64
N GLN A 108 -31.14 6.04 -14.37
CA GLN A 108 -32.45 6.33 -13.75
C GLN A 108 -33.44 5.16 -13.69
N GLN A 109 -33.03 3.94 -14.07
CA GLN A 109 -33.83 2.72 -13.96
C GLN A 109 -33.91 2.26 -12.50
N LEU A 110 -35.10 1.80 -12.09
CA LEU A 110 -35.33 1.09 -10.84
C LEU A 110 -34.93 -0.38 -11.06
N LEU A 111 -33.95 -0.86 -10.30
CA LEU A 111 -33.36 -2.19 -10.46
C LEU A 111 -33.23 -2.88 -9.10
N PRO A 112 -33.24 -4.23 -9.05
CA PRO A 112 -33.03 -4.96 -7.82
C PRO A 112 -31.66 -4.65 -7.21
N ALA A 113 -31.54 -4.74 -5.88
CA ALA A 113 -30.30 -4.46 -5.16
C ALA A 113 -29.10 -5.26 -5.68
N SER A 114 -29.31 -6.51 -6.09
CA SER A 114 -28.27 -7.39 -6.68
C SER A 114 -27.68 -6.86 -8.00
N ALA A 115 -28.35 -5.92 -8.67
CA ALA A 115 -27.84 -5.22 -9.85
C ALA A 115 -26.82 -4.12 -9.52
N PHE A 116 -26.52 -3.88 -8.25
CA PHE A 116 -25.52 -2.92 -7.77
C PHE A 116 -24.38 -3.67 -7.06
N ASP A 117 -23.14 -3.24 -7.25
CA ASP A 117 -22.05 -3.74 -6.39
C ASP A 117 -22.19 -3.14 -4.98
N SER A 118 -21.56 -3.78 -4.01
CA SER A 118 -21.53 -3.36 -2.62
C SER A 118 -20.09 -3.19 -2.12
N THR A 119 -19.94 -2.38 -1.08
CA THR A 119 -18.71 -2.29 -0.28
C THR A 119 -19.01 -2.59 1.17
N SER A 120 -18.11 -3.29 1.84
CA SER A 120 -18.16 -3.43 3.29
C SER A 120 -17.74 -2.12 3.97
N SER A 121 -18.47 -1.74 5.00
CA SER A 121 -18.20 -0.62 5.90
C SER A 121 -18.24 -1.12 7.35
N ALA A 122 -17.86 -0.27 8.31
CA ALA A 122 -17.97 -0.59 9.74
C ALA A 122 -19.42 -0.93 10.17
N ASN A 123 -20.42 -0.38 9.45
CA ASN A 123 -21.84 -0.55 9.76
C ASN A 123 -22.52 -1.60 8.84
N GLY A 124 -21.74 -2.50 8.23
CA GLY A 124 -22.25 -3.51 7.29
C GLY A 124 -22.04 -3.13 5.82
N PHE A 125 -22.85 -3.68 4.93
CA PHE A 125 -22.71 -3.46 3.48
C PHE A 125 -23.43 -2.19 3.02
N VAL A 126 -22.87 -1.53 2.00
CA VAL A 126 -23.47 -0.36 1.36
C VAL A 126 -23.48 -0.57 -0.15
N LEU A 127 -24.64 -0.36 -0.78
CA LEU A 127 -24.78 -0.42 -2.24
C LEU A 127 -24.21 0.84 -2.90
N TYR A 128 -23.51 0.65 -4.01
CA TYR A 128 -23.15 1.77 -4.87
C TYR A 128 -24.38 2.51 -5.41
N THR A 129 -24.18 3.76 -5.80
CA THR A 129 -25.23 4.62 -6.37
C THR A 129 -25.52 4.35 -7.85
N ARG A 130 -24.76 3.45 -8.48
CA ARG A 130 -24.87 3.08 -9.90
C ARG A 130 -24.96 1.57 -10.02
N CYS A 131 -25.81 1.09 -10.93
CA CYS A 131 -25.87 -0.34 -11.25
C CYS A 131 -24.55 -0.83 -11.86
N LYS A 132 -24.31 -2.14 -11.80
CA LYS A 132 -23.11 -2.83 -12.30
C LYS A 132 -22.73 -2.41 -13.72
N ALA A 133 -23.69 -2.37 -14.64
CA ALA A 133 -23.46 -1.97 -16.03
C ALA A 133 -23.00 -0.50 -16.14
N CYS A 134 -23.70 0.43 -15.47
CA CYS A 134 -23.31 1.85 -15.46
C CYS A 134 -21.99 2.08 -14.72
N HIS A 135 -21.69 1.26 -13.71
CA HIS A 135 -20.42 1.30 -13.00
C HIS A 135 -19.27 0.80 -13.87
N ALA A 136 -19.45 -0.30 -14.61
CA ALA A 136 -18.48 -0.80 -15.59
C ALA A 136 -18.16 0.25 -16.66
N LEU A 137 -19.17 0.91 -17.23
CA LEU A 137 -18.98 2.02 -18.18
C LEU A 137 -18.23 3.21 -17.55
N LEU A 138 -18.50 3.52 -16.28
CA LEU A 138 -17.75 4.54 -15.55
C LEU A 138 -16.28 4.13 -15.39
N LEU A 139 -16.02 2.88 -15.02
CA LEU A 139 -14.67 2.35 -14.85
C LEU A 139 -13.90 2.38 -16.18
N GLU A 140 -14.52 1.96 -17.28
CA GLU A 140 -13.96 2.04 -18.63
C GLU A 140 -13.58 3.49 -19.00
N ARG A 141 -14.49 4.45 -18.77
CA ARG A 141 -14.20 5.88 -18.99
C ARG A 141 -13.10 6.44 -18.10
N ARG A 142 -12.84 5.82 -16.94
CA ARG A 142 -11.77 6.20 -16.01
C ARG A 142 -10.44 5.50 -16.31
N GLN A 143 -10.42 4.52 -17.21
CA GLN A 143 -9.18 3.87 -17.59
C GLN A 143 -8.26 4.87 -18.29
N VAL A 144 -6.98 4.80 -17.98
CA VAL A 144 -5.92 5.59 -18.60
C VAL A 144 -4.98 4.63 -19.31
N ALA A 145 -4.51 5.01 -20.50
CA ALA A 145 -3.53 4.22 -21.23
C ALA A 145 -2.16 4.27 -20.53
N CYS A 146 -1.56 3.10 -20.32
CA CYS A 146 -0.17 3.00 -19.84
C CYS A 146 0.77 3.65 -20.85
N CYS A 147 1.71 4.51 -20.41
CA CYS A 147 2.65 5.15 -21.34
C CYS A 147 3.60 4.16 -22.03
N MET A 148 3.83 2.98 -21.44
CA MET A 148 4.71 1.95 -21.98
C MET A 148 3.99 1.03 -22.96
N CYS A 149 2.93 0.35 -22.53
CA CYS A 149 2.25 -0.68 -23.33
C CYS A 149 0.93 -0.22 -23.98
N GLN A 150 0.51 1.03 -23.78
CA GLN A 150 -0.74 1.62 -24.28
C GLN A 150 -2.04 0.92 -23.84
N LYS A 151 -1.96 -0.20 -23.10
CA LYS A 151 -3.13 -0.87 -22.54
C LYS A 151 -3.84 0.05 -21.56
N LYS A 152 -5.15 0.23 -21.78
CA LYS A 152 -6.04 0.95 -20.85
C LYS A 152 -6.19 0.15 -19.56
N THR A 153 -5.95 0.80 -18.43
CA THR A 153 -6.05 0.16 -17.11
C THR A 153 -6.55 1.17 -16.07
N LEU A 154 -6.97 0.67 -14.91
CA LEU A 154 -7.43 1.53 -13.82
C LEU A 154 -6.24 2.20 -13.14
N ARG A 155 -6.44 3.40 -12.60
CA ARG A 155 -5.39 4.13 -11.87
C ARG A 155 -4.75 3.33 -10.73
N VAL A 156 -5.49 2.38 -10.13
CA VAL A 156 -5.00 1.51 -9.02
C VAL A 156 -3.91 0.54 -9.47
N ASP A 157 -3.84 0.27 -10.78
CA ASP A 157 -2.90 -0.65 -11.42
C ASP A 157 -1.68 0.08 -11.98
N PHE A 158 -1.59 1.40 -11.82
CA PHE A 158 -0.37 2.15 -12.07
C PHE A 158 0.58 2.05 -10.88
N ILE A 159 1.87 2.23 -11.14
CA ILE A 159 2.86 2.36 -10.07
C ILE A 159 2.51 3.57 -9.20
N SER A 160 2.58 3.38 -7.89
CA SER A 160 2.31 4.43 -6.90
C SER A 160 3.58 5.00 -6.28
N GLN A 161 4.73 4.36 -6.56
CA GLN A 161 6.04 4.78 -6.09
C GLN A 161 7.08 4.63 -7.21
N LEU A 162 8.11 5.46 -7.20
CA LEU A 162 9.26 5.34 -8.11
C LEU A 162 10.52 5.82 -7.38
N LYS A 163 11.53 4.95 -7.26
CA LYS A 163 12.81 5.27 -6.58
C LYS A 163 12.60 5.90 -5.18
N GLY A 164 11.64 5.39 -4.41
CA GLY A 164 11.26 5.89 -3.08
C GLY A 164 10.28 7.06 -3.08
N TYR A 165 10.07 7.74 -4.21
CA TYR A 165 9.10 8.84 -4.30
C TYR A 165 7.66 8.33 -4.34
N ALA A 166 6.76 8.94 -3.55
CA ALA A 166 5.32 8.75 -3.70
C ALA A 166 4.78 9.52 -4.92
N LEU A 167 4.18 8.81 -5.86
CA LEU A 167 3.56 9.38 -7.08
C LEU A 167 2.11 9.83 -6.86
N CYS A 168 1.62 9.71 -5.64
CA CYS A 168 0.34 10.22 -5.19
C CYS A 168 0.52 11.16 -4.00
N GLY A 169 -0.31 12.19 -3.95
CA GLY A 169 -0.26 13.21 -2.91
C GLY A 169 -1.04 14.45 -3.36
N MET A 170 -1.40 15.31 -2.41
CA MET A 170 -2.02 16.62 -2.71
C MET A 170 -3.28 16.47 -3.57
N GLY A 171 -4.11 15.47 -3.28
CA GLY A 171 -5.34 15.18 -4.03
C GLY A 171 -5.14 14.74 -5.50
N THR A 172 -3.94 14.33 -5.89
CA THR A 172 -3.65 13.86 -7.27
C THR A 172 -2.71 12.67 -7.26
N SER A 173 -2.72 11.94 -8.38
CA SER A 173 -1.75 10.90 -8.67
C SER A 173 -1.23 11.06 -10.10
N LEU A 174 0.04 10.72 -10.28
CA LEU A 174 0.66 10.61 -11.58
C LEU A 174 0.59 9.18 -12.06
N SER A 175 0.02 8.98 -13.25
CA SER A 175 -0.09 7.67 -13.88
C SER A 175 1.07 7.51 -14.87
N LEU A 176 2.19 6.95 -14.38
CA LEU A 176 3.37 6.66 -15.20
C LEU A 176 3.12 5.43 -16.08
N CYS A 177 3.44 4.24 -15.58
CA CYS A 177 3.17 2.96 -16.24
C CYS A 177 2.35 2.03 -15.35
N CYS A 178 1.74 1.01 -15.96
CA CYS A 178 1.09 -0.05 -15.19
C CYS A 178 2.13 -0.91 -14.46
N LYS A 179 1.74 -1.53 -13.34
CA LYS A 179 2.61 -2.41 -12.54
C LYS A 179 3.30 -3.52 -13.35
N ARG A 180 2.66 -3.98 -14.44
CA ARG A 180 3.25 -4.98 -15.35
C ARG A 180 4.41 -4.44 -16.18
N CYS A 181 4.42 -3.14 -16.46
CA CYS A 181 5.45 -2.46 -17.24
C CYS A 181 6.52 -1.78 -16.38
N GLU A 182 6.43 -1.89 -15.05
CA GLU A 182 7.35 -1.22 -14.13
C GLU A 182 8.81 -1.63 -14.37
N ALA A 183 9.08 -2.94 -14.48
CA ALA A 183 10.43 -3.43 -14.77
C ALA A 183 10.98 -2.89 -16.10
N SER A 184 10.15 -2.87 -17.16
CA SER A 184 10.54 -2.31 -18.46
C SER A 184 10.80 -0.81 -18.40
N PHE A 185 10.00 -0.06 -17.64
CA PHE A 185 10.19 1.38 -17.44
C PHE A 185 11.49 1.65 -16.67
N LEU A 186 11.76 0.90 -15.61
CA LEU A 186 12.99 1.04 -14.81
C LEU A 186 14.26 0.65 -15.58
N ALA A 187 14.14 -0.20 -16.59
CA ALA A 187 15.23 -0.60 -17.47
C ALA A 187 15.60 0.46 -18.52
N LEU A 188 14.75 1.47 -18.76
CA LEU A 188 15.07 2.56 -19.69
C LEU A 188 16.22 3.43 -19.15
N PRO A 189 17.07 4.01 -20.02
CA PRO A 189 17.98 5.08 -19.63
C PRO A 189 17.25 6.24 -18.95
N GLU A 190 17.91 6.92 -18.01
CA GLU A 190 17.27 7.99 -17.24
C GLU A 190 16.68 9.13 -18.12
N PRO A 191 17.33 9.60 -19.20
CA PRO A 191 16.74 10.60 -20.09
C PRO A 191 15.40 10.15 -20.70
N GLU A 192 15.28 8.87 -21.09
CA GLU A 192 14.04 8.33 -21.64
C GLU A 192 12.95 8.22 -20.56
N GLN A 193 13.31 7.85 -19.32
CA GLN A 193 12.37 7.90 -18.19
C GLN A 193 11.84 9.32 -17.98
N ARG A 194 12.70 10.35 -18.05
CA ARG A 194 12.33 11.75 -17.88
C ARG A 194 11.36 12.23 -18.96
N VAL A 195 11.58 11.89 -20.22
CA VAL A 195 10.65 12.20 -21.33
C VAL A 195 9.26 11.62 -21.06
N LEU A 196 9.20 10.36 -20.64
CA LEU A 196 7.93 9.70 -20.31
C LEU A 196 7.25 10.33 -19.08
N ILE A 197 8.02 10.65 -18.03
CA ILE A 197 7.51 11.33 -16.84
C ILE A 197 6.94 12.71 -17.21
N ARG A 198 7.66 13.50 -18.01
CA ARG A 198 7.23 14.82 -18.49
C ARG A 198 5.91 14.73 -19.24
N SER A 199 5.81 13.80 -20.20
CA SER A 199 4.56 13.53 -20.93
C SER A 199 3.41 13.15 -19.99
N CYS A 200 3.67 12.30 -18.98
CA CYS A 200 2.65 11.96 -18.00
C CYS A 200 2.22 13.16 -17.14
N CYS A 201 3.17 14.00 -16.73
CA CYS A 201 2.91 15.23 -15.98
C CYS A 201 2.04 16.20 -16.78
N GLU A 202 2.34 16.43 -18.05
CA GLU A 202 1.56 17.34 -18.92
C GLU A 202 0.13 16.86 -19.15
N ARG A 203 -0.09 15.53 -19.25
CA ARG A 203 -1.45 14.98 -19.31
C ARG A 203 -2.22 15.17 -18.00
N THR A 204 -1.55 14.98 -16.86
CA THR A 204 -2.19 15.16 -15.53
C THR A 204 -2.41 16.63 -15.21
N PHE A 205 -1.49 17.50 -15.64
CA PHE A 205 -1.45 18.94 -15.40
C PHE A 205 -1.36 19.68 -16.74
N PRO A 206 -2.48 19.77 -17.50
CA PRO A 206 -2.49 20.48 -18.77
C PRO A 206 -2.13 21.97 -18.60
N ILE A 207 -1.62 22.60 -19.66
CA ILE A 207 -1.28 24.03 -19.71
C ILE A 207 -2.46 24.90 -19.24
N GLY A 208 -2.13 26.03 -18.60
CA GLY A 208 -3.12 26.98 -18.08
C GLY A 208 -3.67 26.61 -16.71
N GLN A 209 -2.88 25.90 -15.90
CA GLN A 209 -3.23 25.68 -14.49
C GLN A 209 -3.25 27.00 -13.74
N VAL A 210 -4.26 27.15 -12.87
CA VAL A 210 -4.40 28.28 -11.97
C VAL A 210 -4.72 27.80 -10.57
N ILE A 211 -4.31 28.61 -9.59
CA ILE A 211 -4.83 28.54 -8.22
C ILE A 211 -6.02 29.49 -8.13
N TYR A 212 -7.11 29.02 -7.55
CA TYR A 212 -8.31 29.81 -7.30
C TYR A 212 -8.72 29.76 -5.84
N ALA A 213 -9.50 30.75 -5.43
CA ALA A 213 -10.20 30.81 -4.17
C ALA A 213 -11.71 30.83 -4.42
N GLU A 214 -12.49 30.14 -3.57
CA GLU A 214 -13.92 30.41 -3.41
C GLU A 214 -14.10 31.40 -2.26
N VAL A 215 -14.74 32.52 -2.56
CA VAL A 215 -14.89 33.67 -1.67
C VAL A 215 -16.34 33.75 -1.22
N ASP A 216 -16.55 33.96 0.08
CA ASP A 216 -17.87 34.22 0.62
C ASP A 216 -18.43 35.54 0.06
N PRO A 217 -19.65 35.54 -0.53
CA PRO A 217 -20.19 36.72 -1.18
C PRO A 217 -20.55 37.83 -0.19
N GLU A 218 -20.79 37.53 1.09
CA GLU A 218 -21.18 38.51 2.11
C GLU A 218 -19.96 39.05 2.86
N THR A 219 -19.09 38.15 3.33
CA THR A 219 -17.94 38.56 4.16
C THR A 219 -16.68 38.86 3.36
N HIS A 220 -16.67 38.48 2.08
CA HIS A 220 -15.50 38.54 1.20
C HIS A 220 -14.30 37.71 1.69
N GLU A 221 -14.50 36.83 2.67
CA GLU A 221 -13.47 35.93 3.16
C GLU A 221 -13.17 34.82 2.15
N ILE A 222 -11.89 34.44 2.04
CA ILE A 222 -11.49 33.23 1.32
C ILE A 222 -11.84 32.02 2.19
N ARG A 223 -12.72 31.15 1.69
CA ARG A 223 -13.19 29.96 2.42
C ARG A 223 -12.63 28.67 1.86
N TYR A 224 -12.12 28.66 0.63
CA TYR A 224 -11.52 27.47 0.03
C TYR A 224 -10.48 27.87 -1.00
N VAL A 225 -9.36 27.16 -1.03
CA VAL A 225 -8.33 27.28 -2.07
C VAL A 225 -8.30 25.98 -2.86
N GLY A 226 -8.23 26.10 -4.19
CA GLY A 226 -8.16 24.94 -5.08
C GLY A 226 -7.32 25.20 -6.31
N ARG A 227 -7.15 24.16 -7.13
CA ARG A 227 -6.49 24.23 -8.44
C ARG A 227 -7.31 23.69 -9.60
N THR A 228 -7.12 24.27 -10.79
CA THR A 228 -7.78 23.81 -12.02
C THR A 228 -7.14 24.41 -13.27
N SER A 229 -7.34 23.79 -14.43
CA SER A 229 -7.12 24.41 -15.76
C SER A 229 -8.40 24.94 -16.40
N LYS A 230 -9.57 24.73 -15.78
CA LYS A 230 -10.87 25.14 -16.34
C LYS A 230 -11.75 25.78 -15.26
N PRO A 231 -11.44 27.02 -14.82
CA PRO A 231 -12.10 27.67 -13.67
C PRO A 231 -13.62 27.66 -13.74
N LYS A 232 -14.20 28.14 -14.85
CA LYS A 232 -15.67 28.20 -15.02
C LYS A 232 -16.34 26.84 -14.84
N ARG A 233 -15.77 25.79 -15.43
CA ARG A 233 -16.29 24.41 -15.31
C ARG A 233 -16.14 23.89 -13.89
N ARG A 234 -15.00 24.16 -13.24
CA ARG A 234 -14.73 23.73 -11.87
C ARG A 234 -15.68 24.40 -10.87
N HIS A 235 -15.93 25.70 -11.03
CA HIS A 235 -16.90 26.43 -10.22
C HIS A 235 -18.31 25.84 -10.35
N ALA A 236 -18.78 25.65 -11.59
CA ALA A 236 -20.07 25.01 -11.83
C ALA A 236 -20.17 23.61 -11.22
N GLN A 237 -19.07 22.83 -11.27
CA GLN A 237 -19.00 21.53 -10.61
C GLN A 237 -19.15 21.65 -9.09
N HIS A 238 -18.54 22.62 -8.43
CA HIS A 238 -18.71 22.83 -6.99
C HIS A 238 -20.15 23.13 -6.59
N LEU A 239 -20.83 23.97 -7.37
CA LEU A 239 -22.25 24.27 -7.15
C LEU A 239 -23.13 23.02 -7.30
N LEU A 240 -22.88 22.21 -8.34
CA LEU A 240 -23.61 20.95 -8.56
C LEU A 240 -23.33 19.88 -7.49
N GLU A 241 -22.08 19.79 -7.02
CA GLU A 241 -21.68 18.88 -5.94
C GLU A 241 -22.38 19.23 -4.63
N ALA A 242 -22.49 20.52 -4.31
CA ALA A 242 -23.19 21.01 -3.12
C ALA A 242 -24.69 20.69 -3.17
N ALA A 243 -25.34 20.88 -4.33
CA ALA A 243 -26.75 20.52 -4.52
C ALA A 243 -27.04 19.01 -4.38
N SER A 244 -26.01 18.16 -4.45
CA SER A 244 -26.13 16.71 -4.30
C SER A 244 -25.96 16.21 -2.86
N VAL A 245 -25.62 17.08 -1.91
CA VAL A 245 -25.42 16.70 -0.51
C VAL A 245 -26.79 16.46 0.12
N THR A 246 -27.14 15.19 0.31
CA THR A 246 -28.30 14.81 1.12
C THR A 246 -27.89 14.91 2.59
N ASN A 247 -28.60 15.72 3.37
CA ASN A 247 -28.43 15.82 4.82
C ASN A 247 -28.76 14.47 5.47
N GLY A 248 -27.79 13.56 5.52
CA GLY A 248 -27.89 12.36 6.34
C GLY A 248 -27.87 12.77 7.81
N ALA A 249 -28.92 12.41 8.55
CA ALA A 249 -29.20 12.90 9.91
C ALA A 249 -28.09 12.65 10.95
N ASP A 250 -27.13 11.76 10.68
CA ASP A 250 -26.17 11.28 11.68
C ASP A 250 -24.69 11.63 11.42
N SER A 251 -24.37 12.41 10.37
CA SER A 251 -22.98 12.78 10.13
C SER A 251 -22.60 13.99 10.99
N LYS A 252 -21.73 13.78 12.00
CA LYS A 252 -21.02 14.83 12.75
C LYS A 252 -20.74 16.00 11.82
N VAL A 253 -21.25 17.19 12.16
CA VAL A 253 -21.22 18.42 11.35
C VAL A 253 -19.77 18.81 11.05
N CYS A 254 -19.17 18.17 10.06
CA CYS A 254 -17.93 18.61 9.47
C CYS A 254 -18.33 19.70 8.50
N HIS A 255 -17.99 20.95 8.81
CA HIS A 255 -18.18 22.08 7.89
C HIS A 255 -17.27 21.88 6.68
N THR A 256 -17.77 21.15 5.70
CA THR A 256 -17.10 20.94 4.41
C THR A 256 -17.40 22.09 3.46
N ARG A 257 -16.59 22.21 2.41
CA ARG A 257 -16.88 23.10 1.28
C ARG A 257 -18.30 22.90 0.74
N SER A 258 -18.74 21.65 0.55
CA SER A 258 -20.06 21.38 -0.04
C SER A 258 -21.21 21.80 0.88
N SER A 259 -21.10 21.57 2.19
CA SER A 259 -22.11 22.04 3.16
C SER A 259 -22.16 23.56 3.24
N TRP A 260 -21.02 24.26 3.18
CA TRP A 260 -21.01 25.74 3.16
C TRP A 260 -21.64 26.32 1.89
N ILE A 261 -21.37 25.73 0.72
CA ILE A 261 -22.02 26.16 -0.52
C ILE A 261 -23.52 25.93 -0.47
N GLN A 262 -23.97 24.83 0.16
CA GLN A 262 -25.39 24.57 0.38
C GLN A 262 -26.05 25.63 1.28
N THR A 263 -25.43 26.01 2.40
CA THR A 263 -25.98 27.06 3.28
C THR A 263 -25.98 28.45 2.62
N LEU A 264 -25.07 28.72 1.68
CA LEU A 264 -25.17 29.90 0.81
C LEU A 264 -26.39 29.79 -0.12
N ALA A 265 -26.58 28.65 -0.77
CA ALA A 265 -27.68 28.44 -1.72
C ALA A 265 -29.06 28.55 -1.05
N GLU A 266 -29.22 28.07 0.19
CA GLU A 266 -30.44 28.22 0.99
C GLU A 266 -30.81 29.69 1.26
N ARG A 267 -29.81 30.57 1.26
CA ARG A 267 -29.96 32.02 1.41
C ARG A 267 -30.07 32.76 0.06
N GLY A 268 -30.14 32.02 -1.06
CA GLY A 268 -30.12 32.60 -2.41
C GLY A 268 -28.76 33.14 -2.84
N LEU A 269 -27.68 32.77 -2.15
CA LEU A 269 -26.32 33.21 -2.40
C LEU A 269 -25.49 32.12 -3.09
N LYS A 270 -24.37 32.53 -3.69
CA LYS A 270 -23.37 31.62 -4.25
C LYS A 270 -21.96 32.14 -3.99
N PRO A 271 -20.97 31.25 -3.79
CA PRO A 271 -19.59 31.68 -3.66
C PRO A 271 -19.11 32.37 -4.95
N CYS A 272 -18.14 33.27 -4.81
CA CYS A 272 -17.44 33.89 -5.93
C CYS A 272 -16.09 33.20 -6.13
N MET A 273 -15.87 32.60 -7.31
CA MET A 273 -14.55 32.08 -7.66
C MET A 273 -13.62 33.22 -8.11
N ARG A 274 -12.46 33.36 -7.46
CA ARG A 274 -11.40 34.31 -7.80
C ARG A 274 -10.13 33.57 -8.18
N ILE A 275 -9.53 33.90 -9.31
CA ILE A 275 -8.18 33.40 -9.65
C ILE A 275 -7.16 34.20 -8.84
N ILE A 276 -6.31 33.51 -8.09
CA ILE A 276 -5.30 34.13 -7.23
C ILE A 276 -3.88 33.97 -7.78
N ARG A 277 -3.64 32.97 -8.64
CA ARG A 277 -2.35 32.78 -9.31
C ARG A 277 -2.50 31.99 -10.61
N SER A 278 -1.84 32.47 -11.67
CA SER A 278 -1.52 31.65 -12.84
C SER A 278 -0.20 30.91 -12.60
N VAL A 279 -0.16 29.62 -12.92
CA VAL A 279 1.05 28.81 -12.73
C VAL A 279 1.68 28.53 -14.09
N GLU A 280 2.88 29.06 -14.30
CA GLU A 280 3.63 28.93 -15.55
C GLU A 280 4.02 27.47 -15.83
N VAL A 281 4.67 26.83 -14.87
CA VAL A 281 5.00 25.40 -14.94
C VAL A 281 3.84 24.58 -14.37
N SER A 282 2.91 24.18 -15.25
CA SER A 282 1.65 23.53 -14.86
C SER A 282 1.78 22.46 -13.77
N PRO A 283 2.74 21.50 -13.80
CA PRO A 283 2.86 20.50 -12.74
C PRO A 283 3.03 21.06 -11.33
N TYR A 284 3.65 22.24 -11.19
CA TYR A 284 3.88 22.88 -9.88
C TYR A 284 2.64 23.48 -9.26
N VAL A 285 1.50 23.45 -9.96
CA VAL A 285 0.21 23.82 -9.40
C VAL A 285 -0.09 23.04 -8.11
N ALA A 286 0.41 21.81 -7.98
CA ALA A 286 0.19 21.00 -6.80
C ALA A 286 0.94 21.50 -5.56
N GLU A 287 2.16 22.00 -5.75
CA GLU A 287 2.94 22.68 -4.72
C GLU A 287 2.28 24.03 -4.37
N TRP A 288 1.93 24.83 -5.37
CA TRP A 288 1.36 26.15 -5.19
C TRP A 288 0.01 26.14 -4.48
N GLU A 289 -0.88 25.20 -4.80
CA GLU A 289 -2.16 25.05 -4.07
C GLU A 289 -1.90 24.89 -2.57
N GLN A 290 -0.94 24.04 -2.21
CA GLN A 290 -0.61 23.81 -0.82
C GLN A 290 0.00 25.02 -0.13
N ARG A 291 0.89 25.75 -0.83
CA ARG A 291 1.46 27.02 -0.32
C ARG A 291 0.37 28.03 -0.01
N TYR A 292 -0.64 28.19 -0.87
CA TYR A 292 -1.76 29.10 -0.62
C TYR A 292 -2.68 28.63 0.52
N ILE A 293 -2.88 27.31 0.67
CA ILE A 293 -3.62 26.76 1.82
C ILE A 293 -2.87 27.09 3.12
N TRP A 294 -1.56 26.86 3.18
CA TRP A 294 -0.76 27.17 4.37
C TRP A 294 -0.68 28.67 4.64
N TYR A 295 -0.48 29.49 3.61
CA TYR A 295 -0.56 30.94 3.73
C TYR A 295 -1.90 31.37 4.31
N GLY A 296 -3.02 30.84 3.80
CA GLY A 296 -4.34 31.16 4.34
C GLY A 296 -4.52 30.78 5.81
N ILE A 297 -4.02 29.60 6.22
CA ILE A 297 -4.01 29.17 7.63
C ILE A 297 -3.16 30.13 8.48
N GLN A 298 -1.99 30.55 7.98
CA GLN A 298 -1.09 31.48 8.66
C GLN A 298 -1.74 32.87 8.83
N GLN A 299 -2.47 33.34 7.83
CA GLN A 299 -3.24 34.60 7.87
C GLN A 299 -4.55 34.50 8.67
N GLY A 300 -4.88 33.32 9.22
CA GLY A 300 -6.09 33.13 10.02
C GLY A 300 -7.38 33.03 9.19
N TRP A 301 -7.31 32.71 7.90
CA TRP A 301 -8.49 32.47 7.07
C TRP A 301 -9.29 31.26 7.58
N ASN A 302 -10.62 31.36 7.53
CA ASN A 302 -11.52 30.27 7.90
C ASN A 302 -11.69 29.26 6.75
N LEU A 303 -10.58 28.60 6.38
CA LEU A 303 -10.51 27.67 5.26
C LEU A 303 -11.27 26.36 5.53
N LEU A 304 -11.93 25.87 4.48
CA LEU A 304 -12.67 24.60 4.43
C LEU A 304 -11.85 23.47 3.76
N ASN A 305 -10.58 23.74 3.45
CA ASN A 305 -9.61 22.73 3.03
C ASN A 305 -9.36 21.74 4.17
N CYS A 306 -9.17 20.45 3.89
CA CYS A 306 -9.04 19.44 4.94
C CYS A 306 -7.80 19.64 5.82
N GLU A 307 -6.76 20.27 5.27
CA GLU A 307 -5.55 20.64 5.99
C GLU A 307 -5.85 21.61 7.15
N ALA A 308 -6.86 22.47 7.00
CA ALA A 308 -7.27 23.42 8.03
C ALA A 308 -7.98 22.74 9.22
N ALA A 309 -8.45 21.50 9.04
CA ALA A 309 -9.02 20.69 10.11
C ALA A 309 -7.96 19.90 10.92
N ASN A 310 -6.69 19.90 10.49
CA ASN A 310 -5.61 19.24 11.20
C ASN A 310 -4.95 20.21 12.19
N GLU A 311 -5.36 20.15 13.46
CA GLU A 311 -4.92 21.07 14.52
C GLU A 311 -3.39 21.13 14.68
N ALA A 312 -2.71 19.98 14.61
CA ALA A 312 -1.25 19.92 14.74
C ALA A 312 -0.55 20.61 13.57
N LEU A 313 -1.04 20.41 12.35
CA LEU A 313 -0.53 21.11 11.17
C LEU A 313 -0.80 22.61 11.25
N VAL A 314 -2.01 23.02 11.67
CA VAL A 314 -2.39 24.43 11.84
C VAL A 314 -1.48 25.13 12.85
N ALA A 315 -1.26 24.53 14.02
CA ALA A 315 -0.36 25.07 15.03
C ALA A 315 1.07 25.23 14.49
N ARG A 316 1.57 24.23 13.76
CA ARG A 316 2.89 24.27 13.13
C ARG A 316 3.02 25.39 12.09
N ILE A 317 2.00 25.58 11.25
CA ILE A 317 1.97 26.66 10.25
C ILE A 317 1.98 28.03 10.91
N LYS A 318 1.15 28.25 11.94
CA LYS A 318 1.06 29.53 12.66
C LYS A 318 2.36 29.90 13.38
N ASN A 319 3.07 28.91 13.91
CA ASN A 319 4.35 29.12 14.57
C ASN A 319 5.54 29.19 13.59
N ALA A 320 5.32 28.92 12.30
CA ALA A 320 6.38 29.03 11.30
C ALA A 320 6.60 30.49 10.92
N HIS A 321 7.83 30.98 11.13
CA HIS A 321 8.29 32.28 10.64
C HIS A 321 8.70 32.19 9.16
N LEU A 322 7.85 31.58 8.34
CA LEU A 322 8.08 31.40 6.90
C LEU A 322 7.03 32.18 6.11
N ASP A 323 7.45 32.89 5.08
CA ASP A 323 6.55 33.31 4.02
C ASP A 323 6.32 32.14 3.08
N PHE A 324 5.22 31.39 3.24
CA PHE A 324 4.96 30.20 2.44
C PHE A 324 4.84 30.46 0.94
N LEU A 325 4.53 31.69 0.52
CA LEU A 325 4.43 32.04 -0.89
C LEU A 325 5.79 32.27 -1.52
N ASN A 326 6.76 32.77 -0.75
CA ASN A 326 8.08 33.17 -1.26
C ASN A 326 9.24 32.29 -0.77
N ALA A 327 9.04 31.45 0.25
CA ALA A 327 10.09 30.57 0.77
C ALA A 327 10.60 29.59 -0.32
N PRO A 328 11.92 29.39 -0.46
CA PRO A 328 12.48 28.36 -1.33
C PRO A 328 11.87 26.98 -1.04
N PHE A 329 11.68 26.16 -2.07
CA PHE A 329 11.07 24.84 -1.91
C PHE A 329 11.90 23.95 -0.97
N GLU A 330 13.21 24.03 -1.07
CA GLU A 330 14.18 23.31 -0.25
C GLU A 330 14.02 23.65 1.23
N THR A 331 13.78 24.93 1.56
CA THR A 331 13.47 25.36 2.92
C THR A 331 12.18 24.71 3.43
N LEU A 332 11.14 24.63 2.60
CA LEU A 332 9.88 23.97 2.98
C LEU A 332 10.07 22.45 3.18
N VAL A 333 10.98 21.82 2.45
CA VAL A 333 11.33 20.40 2.64
C VAL A 333 12.12 20.20 3.93
N GLN A 334 13.14 21.03 4.18
CA GLN A 334 13.95 21.00 5.41
C GLN A 334 13.09 21.20 6.67
N GLN A 335 12.07 22.05 6.58
CA GLN A 335 11.11 22.33 7.66
C GLN A 335 9.96 21.31 7.70
N ASN A 336 10.04 20.20 6.95
CA ASN A 336 9.06 19.11 6.92
C ASN A 336 7.62 19.54 6.56
N PHE A 337 7.47 20.60 5.76
CA PHE A 337 6.19 20.98 5.16
C PHE A 337 5.92 20.15 3.90
N PHE A 338 6.97 19.86 3.12
CA PHE A 338 6.93 18.85 2.07
C PHE A 338 7.86 17.67 2.42
N PRO A 339 7.42 16.41 2.23
CA PRO A 339 8.30 15.26 2.40
C PRO A 339 9.34 15.19 1.27
N ALA A 340 10.60 14.89 1.62
CA ALA A 340 11.72 14.78 0.68
C ALA A 340 11.52 13.69 -0.40
N TYR A 341 10.63 12.72 -0.16
CA TYR A 341 10.24 11.67 -1.10
C TYR A 341 8.75 11.73 -1.46
N GLY A 342 8.12 12.91 -1.38
CA GLY A 342 6.74 13.06 -1.80
C GLY A 342 6.56 13.54 -3.23
N PHE A 343 5.28 13.72 -3.57
CA PHE A 343 4.84 14.09 -4.90
C PHE A 343 5.39 15.42 -5.41
N ALA A 344 5.35 16.49 -4.59
CA ALA A 344 5.89 17.80 -5.01
C ALA A 344 7.40 17.75 -5.26
N TYR A 345 8.15 17.06 -4.38
CA TYR A 345 9.59 16.87 -4.54
C TYR A 345 9.91 16.06 -5.79
N PHE A 346 9.13 15.01 -6.06
CA PHE A 346 9.24 14.21 -7.28
C PHE A 346 9.12 15.11 -8.52
N LEU A 347 8.11 15.99 -8.58
CA LEU A 347 7.94 16.90 -9.71
C LEU A 347 9.16 17.82 -9.88
N ARG A 348 9.68 18.42 -8.81
CA ARG A 348 10.88 19.27 -8.85
C ARG A 348 12.12 18.54 -9.38
N THR A 349 12.30 17.29 -8.95
CA THR A 349 13.48 16.48 -9.31
C THR A 349 13.40 15.97 -10.75
N TRP A 350 12.21 15.55 -11.20
CA TRP A 350 12.05 14.80 -12.44
C TRP A 350 11.55 15.63 -13.63
N TYR A 351 10.92 16.78 -13.39
CA TYR A 351 10.35 17.60 -14.47
C TYR A 351 11.33 18.64 -15.05
N GLU A 352 12.10 19.33 -14.19
CA GLU A 352 12.85 20.55 -14.54
C GLU A 352 14.31 20.36 -15.01
N SER A 353 14.89 19.16 -14.90
CA SER A 353 16.35 18.96 -14.96
C SER A 353 17.06 19.25 -16.29
N GLU A 354 16.41 19.78 -17.33
CA GLU A 354 16.96 19.87 -18.69
C GLU A 354 17.07 21.30 -19.26
N TYR A 355 16.77 22.34 -18.48
CA TYR A 355 16.86 23.74 -18.95
C TYR A 355 18.10 24.51 -18.46
N VAL A 356 19.15 23.81 -17.99
CA VAL A 356 20.40 24.45 -17.49
C VAL A 356 21.64 23.95 -18.22
N SER A 357 21.55 23.72 -19.54
CA SER A 357 22.71 23.42 -20.38
C SER A 357 22.86 24.42 -21.51
#